data_AF-A0A328PYQ2-F1
#
_entry.id   AF-A0A328PYQ2-F1
#
_cell.length_a   1.000
_cell.length_b   1.000
_cell.length_c   1.000
_cell.angle_alpha   90.00
_cell.angle_beta   90.00
_cell.angle_gamma   90.00
#
_symmetry.space_group_name_H-M   'P 1'
#
loop_
_entity.id
_entity.type
_entity.pdbx_description
1 polymer ?
#
loop_
_entity_poly.entity_id
_entity_poly.type
_entity_poly.pdbx_seq_one_letter_code
_entity_poly.pdbx_strand_id
1 'polypeptide(L)'
;STKIPVISSGGIRNGLEAAKAIALGSECVGMALPFLKHAYLGHNYVEEKINQFTHELKTAMFLVGASNIEELKQKRLIITGKTREILNELDIDTKKYARRI
;
A
#
# COMPACT_ATOMS: atom_id res chain seq x y z
N SER A 1 8.41 -12.79 15.13
CA SER A 1 8.22 -12.31 13.75
C SER A 1 9.27 -12.96 12.86
N THR A 2 8.86 -13.62 11.78
CA THR A 2 9.79 -14.18 10.78
C THR A 2 10.19 -13.07 9.81
N LYS A 3 11.50 -12.93 9.50
CA LYS A 3 12.02 -11.92 8.56
C LYS A 3 11.80 -12.32 7.10
N ILE A 4 10.56 -12.65 6.73
CA ILE A 4 10.20 -13.07 5.37
C ILE A 4 9.64 -11.86 4.63
N PRO A 5 10.19 -11.50 3.45
CA PRO A 5 9.62 -10.45 2.62
C PRO A 5 8.17 -10.78 2.23
N VAL A 6 7.26 -9.81 2.40
CA VAL A 6 5.83 -9.97 2.08
C VAL A 6 5.50 -9.10 0.87
N ILE A 7 4.85 -9.70 -0.12
CA ILE A 7 4.30 -8.99 -1.29
C ILE A 7 2.80 -8.91 -1.13
N SER A 8 2.25 -7.69 -1.06
CA SER A 8 0.80 -7.48 -1.08
C SER A 8 0.31 -7.42 -2.51
N SER A 9 -0.51 -8.39 -2.89
CA SER A 9 -1.11 -8.45 -4.22
C SER A 9 -2.61 -8.69 -4.13
N GLY A 10 -3.32 -8.45 -5.23
CA GLY A 10 -4.78 -8.55 -5.26
C GLY A 10 -5.43 -7.29 -4.67
N GLY A 11 -6.51 -6.83 -5.28
CA GLY A 11 -7.26 -5.67 -4.77
C GLY A 11 -6.64 -4.29 -4.98
N ILE A 12 -5.32 -4.13 -5.18
CA ILE A 12 -4.67 -2.82 -5.40
C ILE A 12 -5.09 -2.19 -6.74
N ARG A 13 -5.54 -0.92 -6.73
CA ARG A 13 -6.07 -0.17 -7.89
C ARG A 13 -5.35 1.16 -8.17
N ASN A 14 -4.72 1.74 -7.16
CA ASN A 14 -4.15 3.09 -7.20
C ASN A 14 -2.94 3.21 -6.25
N GLY A 15 -2.20 4.31 -6.36
CA GLY A 15 -1.01 4.56 -5.55
C GLY A 15 -1.29 4.74 -4.06
N LEU A 16 -2.50 5.20 -3.68
CA LEU A 16 -2.90 5.34 -2.27
C LEU A 16 -3.10 3.97 -1.60
N GLU A 17 -3.69 3.01 -2.31
CA GLU A 17 -3.82 1.63 -1.82
C GLU A 17 -2.46 0.95 -1.69
N ALA A 18 -1.55 1.19 -2.64
CA ALA A 18 -0.17 0.74 -2.52
C ALA A 18 0.53 1.34 -1.29
N ALA A 19 0.35 2.64 -1.05
CA ALA A 19 0.91 3.30 0.13
C ALA A 19 0.42 2.68 1.45
N LYS A 20 -0.88 2.36 1.54
CA LYS A 20 -1.45 1.64 2.69
C LYS A 20 -0.85 0.25 2.86
N ALA A 21 -0.72 -0.51 1.78
CA ALA A 21 -0.16 -1.87 1.82
C ALA A 21 1.31 -1.88 2.28
N ILE A 22 2.11 -0.92 1.80
CA ILE A 22 3.50 -0.73 2.22
C ILE A 22 3.55 -0.31 3.68
N ALA A 23 2.78 0.70 4.08
CA ALA A 23 2.71 1.15 5.47
C ALA A 23 2.26 0.04 6.43
N LEU A 24 1.42 -0.90 6.00
CA LEU A 24 1.04 -2.08 6.79
C LEU A 24 2.16 -3.12 6.96
N GLY A 25 3.24 -3.04 6.18
CA GLY A 25 4.44 -3.88 6.31
C GLY A 25 4.84 -4.65 5.06
N SER A 26 4.27 -4.34 3.89
CA SER A 26 4.65 -5.00 2.62
C SER A 26 5.97 -4.48 2.09
N GLU A 27 6.78 -5.37 1.53
CA GLU A 27 8.02 -5.03 0.83
C GLU A 27 7.75 -4.54 -0.60
N CYS A 28 6.72 -5.11 -1.23
CA CYS A 28 6.33 -4.78 -2.60
C CYS A 28 4.82 -4.91 -2.78
N VAL A 29 4.29 -4.30 -3.83
CA VAL A 29 2.89 -4.43 -4.25
C VAL A 29 2.79 -5.00 -5.66
N GLY A 30 1.85 -5.93 -5.86
CA GLY A 30 1.56 -6.55 -7.15
C GLY A 30 0.23 -6.09 -7.74
N MET A 31 0.22 -5.69 -9.01
CA MET A 31 -0.97 -5.26 -9.74
C MET A 31 -1.05 -5.96 -11.09
N ALA A 32 -2.15 -6.67 -11.35
CA ALA A 32 -2.39 -7.36 -12.63
C ALA A 32 -3.54 -6.71 -13.40
N LEU A 33 -4.79 -6.89 -12.94
CA LEU A 33 -5.99 -6.46 -13.65
C LEU A 33 -5.99 -4.97 -14.08
N PRO A 34 -5.57 -3.99 -13.25
CA PRO A 34 -5.53 -2.61 -13.69
C PRO A 34 -4.60 -2.39 -14.88
N PHE A 35 -3.42 -3.01 -14.90
CA PHE A 35 -2.46 -2.88 -16.00
C PHE A 35 -2.90 -3.67 -17.22
N LEU A 36 -3.48 -4.87 -17.05
CA LEU A 36 -4.02 -5.67 -18.17
C LEU A 36 -5.11 -4.90 -18.93
N LYS A 37 -6.01 -4.19 -18.21
CA LYS A 37 -7.04 -3.36 -18.85
C LYS A 37 -6.47 -2.24 -19.70
N HIS A 38 -5.37 -1.61 -19.27
CA HIS A 38 -4.72 -0.54 -20.03
C HIS A 38 -3.87 -1.10 -21.17
N ALA A 39 -3.21 -2.25 -20.96
CA ALA A 39 -2.45 -2.94 -22.00
C ALA A 39 -3.31 -3.34 -23.19
N TYR A 40 -4.58 -3.70 -22.96
CA TYR A 40 -5.54 -3.95 -24.03
C TYR A 40 -5.79 -2.73 -24.94
N LEU A 41 -5.63 -1.51 -24.42
CA LEU A 41 -5.81 -0.26 -25.18
C LEU A 41 -4.53 0.16 -25.92
N GLY A 42 -3.38 -0.39 -25.56
CA GLY A 42 -2.07 -0.10 -26.16
C GLY A 42 -1.04 0.38 -25.13
N HIS A 43 0.23 0.40 -25.54
CA HIS A 43 1.35 0.68 -24.62
C HIS A 43 1.29 2.08 -23.99
N ASN A 44 0.85 3.11 -24.72
CA ASN A 44 0.70 4.48 -24.20
C ASN A 44 -0.20 4.53 -22.96
N TYR A 45 -1.30 3.77 -22.95
CA TYR A 45 -2.22 3.72 -21.80
C TYR A 45 -1.59 3.02 -20.59
N VAL A 46 -0.67 2.08 -20.80
CA VAL A 46 0.09 1.45 -19.72
C VAL A 46 1.05 2.46 -19.10
N GLU A 47 1.78 3.22 -19.92
CA GLU A 47 2.67 4.29 -19.46
C GLU A 47 1.90 5.36 -18.67
N GLU A 48 0.77 5.82 -19.18
CA GLU A 48 -0.13 6.74 -18.46
C GLU A 48 -0.54 6.17 -17.10
N LYS A 49 -0.91 4.88 -17.04
CA LYS A 49 -1.30 4.24 -15.78
C LYS A 49 -0.14 4.11 -14.80
N ILE A 50 1.07 3.83 -15.28
CA ILE A 50 2.29 3.79 -14.45
C ILE A 50 2.57 5.19 -13.88
N ASN A 51 2.49 6.22 -14.71
CA ASN A 51 2.71 7.60 -14.30
C ASN A 51 1.68 8.07 -13.26
N GLN A 52 0.39 7.80 -13.51
CA GLN A 52 -0.69 8.08 -12.57
C GLN A 52 -0.46 7.36 -11.22
N PHE A 53 -0.20 6.06 -11.26
CA PHE A 53 0.06 5.27 -10.06
C PHE A 53 1.24 5.83 -9.24
N THR A 54 2.33 6.17 -9.93
CA THR A 54 3.53 6.74 -9.31
C THR A 54 3.24 8.09 -8.68
N HIS A 55 2.48 8.95 -9.35
CA HIS A 55 2.09 10.25 -8.83
C HIS A 55 1.20 10.12 -7.58
N GLU A 56 0.19 9.24 -7.61
CA GLU A 56 -0.68 8.97 -6.45
C GLU A 56 0.11 8.46 -5.23
N LEU A 57 1.06 7.54 -5.45
CA LEU A 57 1.92 7.01 -4.39
C LEU A 57 2.80 8.12 -3.80
N LYS A 58 3.46 8.92 -4.63
CA LYS A 58 4.29 10.05 -4.19
C LYS A 58 3.46 11.10 -3.44
N THR A 59 2.24 11.38 -3.89
CA THR A 59 1.32 12.29 -3.20
C THR A 59 0.94 11.75 -1.83
N ALA A 60 0.60 10.47 -1.71
CA ALA A 60 0.31 9.84 -0.42
C ALA A 60 1.53 9.93 0.52
N MET A 61 2.73 9.64 0.01
CA MET A 61 4.00 9.75 0.75
C MET A 61 4.26 11.19 1.24
N PHE A 62 4.07 12.18 0.36
CA PHE A 62 4.23 13.59 0.70
C PHE A 62 3.31 14.01 1.84
N LEU A 63 2.03 13.64 1.77
CA LEU A 63 1.03 14.01 2.79
C LEU A 63 1.29 13.40 4.17
N VAL A 64 2.04 12.31 4.25
CA VAL A 64 2.45 11.68 5.52
C VAL A 64 3.91 11.97 5.89
N GLY A 65 4.59 12.84 5.12
CA GLY A 65 5.98 13.21 5.33
C GLY A 65 6.96 12.05 5.21
N ALA A 66 6.73 11.12 4.27
CA ALA A 66 7.65 10.02 3.95
C ALA A 66 8.47 10.36 2.70
N SER A 67 9.79 10.41 2.85
CA SER A 67 10.71 10.75 1.76
C SER A 67 11.07 9.53 0.89
N ASN A 68 10.86 8.32 1.43
CA ASN A 68 11.16 7.04 0.78
C ASN A 68 10.22 5.93 1.29
N ILE A 69 10.32 4.75 0.68
CA ILE A 69 9.48 3.58 1.00
C ILE A 69 9.70 3.08 2.43
N GLU A 70 10.94 3.13 2.93
CA GLU A 70 11.26 2.69 4.30
C GLU A 70 10.63 3.62 5.35
N GLU A 71 10.67 4.93 5.13
CA GLU A 71 9.96 5.90 5.96
C GLU A 71 8.44 5.69 5.89
N LEU A 72 7.90 5.35 4.71
CA LEU A 72 6.47 5.06 4.54
C LEU A 72 6.04 3.84 5.37
N LYS A 73 6.84 2.78 5.41
CA LYS A 73 6.60 1.58 6.24
C LYS A 73 6.46 1.92 7.73
N GLN A 74 7.13 2.98 8.20
CA GLN A 74 7.12 3.39 9.60
C GLN A 74 6.02 4.42 9.94
N LYS A 75 5.30 4.98 8.95
CA LYS A 75 4.26 5.97 9.24
C LYS A 75 3.12 5.36 10.05
N ARG A 76 2.52 6.22 10.90
CA ARG A 76 1.37 5.87 11.74
C ARG A 76 0.17 5.54 10.87
N LEU A 77 -0.55 4.49 11.26
CA LEU A 77 -1.79 4.09 10.64
C LEU A 77 -2.86 3.86 11.71
N ILE A 78 -4.10 4.22 11.39
CA ILE A 78 -5.26 3.86 12.17
C ILE A 78 -6.05 2.80 11.41
N ILE A 79 -6.15 1.59 11.98
CA ILE A 79 -6.95 0.50 11.44
C ILE A 79 -8.33 0.56 12.10
N THR A 80 -9.41 0.56 11.32
CA THR A 80 -10.78 0.73 11.80
C THR A 80 -11.74 -0.32 11.22
N GLY A 81 -12.98 -0.34 11.72
CA GLY A 81 -14.07 -1.19 11.23
C GLY A 81 -13.79 -2.69 11.33
N LYS A 82 -14.38 -3.45 10.40
CA LYS A 82 -14.29 -4.92 10.33
C LYS A 82 -12.86 -5.46 10.39
N THR A 83 -11.91 -4.78 9.74
CA THR A 83 -10.50 -5.20 9.79
C THR A 83 -9.93 -5.12 11.20
N ARG A 84 -10.23 -4.05 11.95
CA ARG A 84 -9.80 -3.92 13.35
C ARG A 84 -10.47 -4.97 14.23
N GLU A 85 -11.76 -5.22 14.04
CA GLU A 85 -12.51 -6.25 14.78
C GLU A 85 -11.87 -7.62 14.60
N ILE A 86 -11.68 -8.06 13.34
CA ILE A 86 -11.04 -9.35 13.03
C ILE A 86 -9.63 -9.46 13.62
N LEU A 87 -8.81 -8.40 13.49
CA LEU A 87 -7.45 -8.44 14.03
C LEU A 87 -7.44 -8.57 15.55
N ASN A 88 -8.38 -7.93 16.26
CA ASN A 88 -8.48 -8.08 17.71
C ASN A 88 -8.96 -9.48 18.11
N GLU A 89 -9.90 -10.08 17.39
CA GLU A 89 -10.32 -11.48 17.62
C GLU A 89 -9.18 -12.48 17.37
N LEU A 90 -8.20 -12.11 16.54
CA LEU A 90 -6.98 -12.88 16.29
C LEU A 90 -5.82 -12.50 17.25
N ASP A 91 -6.08 -11.74 18.30
CA ASP A 91 -5.09 -11.23 19.26
C ASP A 91 -3.96 -10.38 18.61
N ILE A 92 -4.23 -9.75 17.47
CA ILE A 92 -3.29 -8.86 16.78
C ILE A 92 -3.53 -7.41 17.22
N ASP A 93 -2.69 -6.89 18.10
CA ASP A 93 -2.79 -5.50 18.59
C ASP A 93 -2.61 -4.48 17.46
N THR A 94 -3.69 -3.77 17.10
CA THR A 94 -3.65 -2.70 16.10
C THR A 94 -3.02 -1.41 16.61
N LYS A 95 -2.89 -1.21 17.94
CA LYS A 95 -2.31 0.01 18.53
C LYS A 95 -0.84 0.16 18.16
N LYS A 96 -0.13 -0.94 17.89
CA LYS A 96 1.27 -0.90 17.41
C LYS A 96 1.44 -0.10 16.11
N TYR A 97 0.43 -0.06 15.24
CA TYR A 97 0.46 0.73 14.01
C TYR A 97 0.18 2.21 14.27
N ALA A 98 -0.69 2.51 15.23
CA ALA A 98 -1.05 3.89 15.58
C ALA A 98 0.06 4.63 16.34
N ARG A 99 0.96 3.89 17.00
CA ARG A 99 1.98 4.43 17.91
C ARG A 99 3.40 4.45 17.34
N ARG A 100 3.58 4.19 16.04
CA ARG A 100 4.89 4.28 15.39
C ARG A 100 5.43 5.73 15.44
N ILE A 101 6.75 5.85 15.57
CA ILE A 101 7.47 7.13 15.58
C ILE A 101 8.29 7.19 14.29
#